data_AF-A0A2E8MAR8-F1
#
_entry.id   AF-A0A2E8MAR8-F1
#
_cell.length_a   1.000
_cell.length_b   1.000
_cell.length_c   1.000
_cell.angle_alpha   90.00
_cell.angle_beta   90.00
_cell.angle_gamma   90.00
#
_symmetry.space_group_name_H-M   'P 1'
#
loop_
_entity.id
_entity.type
_entity.pdbx_description
1 polymer ?
#
loop_
_entity_poly.entity_id
_entity_poly.type
_entity_poly.pdbx_seq_one_letter_code
_entity_poly.pdbx_strand_id
1 'polypeptide(L)'
;MLDARNGGSFVDGSSTAWNAISGVVSSGDWSKIQQVIDIDQYIDYQIINRYGGNADLKSGGNWRAAGGGPFPGGQPEQMAPWQLYSWDGERSLEGQNASNSPIDPMGVRGTLESNSDYRARFADRLQKHFFNGGALTPEATKARWMKFANNLDRSIIAESARWGDHRGTLYTRDNQWLAEQNRLCNVYFPVRSANVLSNYGSLFPGTDAPEFFVNGVSQNGGIIPDSGSLHLAASPGTIHYTTDGADPRLEGGSVNPTASSATSGVPISLASSSFVRARTLNGGVWSPISEAQFILAPIADASNIVISEIMYNPAGSSEDTEWVELMNISADTIDLTDLSFTGIDYTFPLGTTLAAGQRIVVVKNQIAFGVAYPTAGMNIAPGEFASTSLDNTGEQIALIDATGTDAQRFTYNDKSPWPTAPDGDGYSLVLIAPGTSPDHTIPANWRSSTLPGGSPSGTDATPFTGDPDLDNDGDGLSAFLEHALGSINGDAENSPESYMTVGSGSFDNGAGGNDEYLTMTFRRNLGADDVLFSVQVSPNLSAWTSLGTQYVSSVSNNDGTENVTYRSTTELGSVPREFIRLRVSERP
;
A
#
# COMPACT_ATOMS: atom_id res chain seq x y z
N MET A 1 -18.30 -24.58 -15.18
CA MET A 1 -17.63 -25.73 -14.54
C MET A 1 -16.53 -26.17 -15.49
N LEU A 2 -15.28 -26.10 -15.06
CA LEU A 2 -14.10 -26.36 -15.89
C LEU A 2 -13.91 -27.88 -16.11
N ASP A 3 -13.18 -28.25 -17.15
CA ASP A 3 -12.62 -29.60 -17.29
C ASP A 3 -11.29 -29.69 -16.50
N ALA A 4 -10.92 -30.89 -16.03
CA ALA A 4 -9.70 -31.10 -15.26
C ALA A 4 -8.97 -32.41 -15.58
N ARG A 5 -7.64 -32.37 -15.49
CA ARG A 5 -6.74 -33.51 -15.71
C ARG A 5 -5.80 -33.77 -14.54
N ASN A 6 -5.62 -35.06 -14.24
CA ASN A 6 -4.55 -35.59 -13.41
C ASN A 6 -3.61 -36.41 -14.31
N GLY A 7 -2.53 -35.77 -14.75
CA GLY A 7 -1.64 -36.35 -15.74
C GLY A 7 -2.41 -36.82 -16.98
N GLY A 8 -2.22 -38.08 -17.35
CA GLY A 8 -2.90 -38.69 -18.49
C GLY A 8 -4.42 -38.80 -18.35
N SER A 9 -4.97 -38.74 -17.13
CA SER A 9 -6.39 -39.01 -16.86
C SER A 9 -7.24 -37.75 -16.77
N PHE A 10 -8.46 -37.78 -17.31
CA PHE A 10 -9.49 -36.77 -17.07
C PHE A 10 -10.20 -37.10 -15.76
N VAL A 11 -10.29 -36.13 -14.86
CA VAL A 11 -10.88 -36.30 -13.51
C VAL A 11 -12.13 -35.47 -13.31
N ASP A 12 -12.36 -34.47 -14.16
CA ASP A 12 -13.61 -33.73 -14.26
C ASP A 12 -13.84 -33.30 -15.70
N GLY A 13 -15.11 -33.21 -16.10
CA GLY A 13 -15.51 -32.82 -17.45
C GLY A 13 -15.18 -33.85 -18.55
N SER A 14 -14.87 -33.38 -19.77
CA SER A 14 -14.64 -34.23 -20.95
C SER A 14 -13.30 -33.98 -21.63
N SER A 15 -12.89 -34.88 -22.53
CA SER A 15 -11.66 -34.71 -23.34
C SER A 15 -11.81 -33.75 -24.52
N THR A 16 -13.03 -33.30 -24.83
CA THR A 16 -13.35 -32.55 -26.04
C THR A 16 -12.57 -31.25 -26.15
N ALA A 17 -12.55 -30.42 -25.08
CA ALA A 17 -11.83 -29.16 -25.09
C ALA A 17 -10.32 -29.37 -25.21
N TRP A 18 -9.77 -30.31 -24.44
CA TRP A 18 -8.34 -30.62 -24.48
C TRP A 18 -7.89 -31.07 -25.88
N ASN A 19 -8.66 -31.96 -26.51
CA ASN A 19 -8.30 -32.50 -27.82
C ASN A 19 -8.39 -31.45 -28.94
N ALA A 20 -9.16 -30.37 -28.73
CA ALA A 20 -9.27 -29.27 -29.69
C ALA A 20 -8.06 -28.32 -29.67
N ILE A 21 -7.27 -28.27 -28.57
CA ILE A 21 -6.13 -27.37 -28.41
C ILE A 21 -5.15 -27.47 -29.59
N SER A 22 -4.77 -28.70 -29.97
CA SER A 22 -3.78 -28.91 -31.04
C SER A 22 -4.26 -28.38 -32.40
N GLY A 23 -5.56 -28.46 -32.68
CA GLY A 23 -6.17 -27.91 -33.89
C GLY A 23 -6.14 -26.38 -33.90
N VAL A 24 -6.43 -25.75 -32.76
CA VAL A 24 -6.35 -24.29 -32.61
C VAL A 24 -4.91 -23.82 -32.77
N VAL A 25 -3.96 -24.45 -32.09
CA VAL A 25 -2.54 -24.10 -32.22
C VAL A 25 -2.02 -24.29 -33.65
N SER A 26 -2.44 -25.36 -34.33
CA SER A 26 -2.03 -25.61 -35.72
C SER A 26 -2.60 -24.59 -36.72
N SER A 27 -3.62 -23.81 -36.35
CA SER A 27 -4.14 -22.73 -37.19
C SER A 27 -3.16 -21.54 -37.30
N GLY A 28 -2.25 -21.40 -36.32
CA GLY A 28 -1.32 -20.26 -36.22
C GLY A 28 -1.97 -18.95 -35.79
N ASP A 29 -3.29 -18.90 -35.57
CA ASP A 29 -4.04 -17.72 -35.16
C ASP A 29 -3.75 -17.41 -33.68
N TRP A 30 -2.91 -16.39 -33.44
CA TRP A 30 -2.43 -16.03 -32.11
C TRP A 30 -3.54 -15.68 -31.13
N SER A 31 -4.52 -14.89 -31.58
CA SER A 31 -5.67 -14.48 -30.76
C SER A 31 -6.48 -15.70 -30.30
N LYS A 32 -6.75 -16.65 -31.20
CA LYS A 32 -7.43 -17.90 -30.83
C LYS A 32 -6.60 -18.79 -29.90
N ILE A 33 -5.28 -18.83 -30.09
CA ILE A 33 -4.38 -19.59 -29.23
C ILE A 33 -4.45 -19.08 -27.78
N GLN A 34 -4.43 -17.76 -27.59
CA GLN A 34 -4.52 -17.13 -26.26
C GLN A 34 -5.87 -17.34 -25.57
N GLN A 35 -6.94 -17.58 -26.34
CA GLN A 35 -8.25 -17.90 -25.77
C GLN A 35 -8.30 -19.31 -25.18
N VAL A 36 -7.56 -20.26 -25.76
CA VAL A 36 -7.64 -21.68 -25.36
C VAL A 36 -6.49 -22.14 -24.47
N ILE A 37 -5.37 -21.42 -24.44
CA ILE A 37 -4.24 -21.67 -23.54
C ILE A 37 -3.92 -20.37 -22.80
N ASP A 38 -3.75 -20.46 -21.49
CA ASP A 38 -3.08 -19.39 -20.74
C ASP A 38 -1.60 -19.43 -21.10
N ILE A 39 -1.22 -18.64 -22.11
CA ILE A 39 0.11 -18.69 -22.73
C ILE A 39 1.20 -18.30 -21.74
N ASP A 40 0.95 -17.31 -20.89
CA ASP A 40 1.91 -16.90 -19.87
C ASP A 40 2.18 -18.04 -18.90
N GLN A 41 1.11 -18.68 -18.43
CA GLN A 41 1.23 -19.79 -17.51
C GLN A 41 1.89 -21.00 -18.16
N TYR A 42 1.51 -21.33 -19.40
CA TYR A 42 2.15 -22.40 -20.16
C TYR A 42 3.66 -22.18 -20.29
N ILE A 43 4.08 -20.97 -20.68
CA ILE A 43 5.50 -20.60 -20.79
C ILE A 43 6.19 -20.71 -19.43
N ASP A 44 5.60 -20.14 -18.38
CA ASP A 44 6.15 -20.17 -17.03
C ASP A 44 6.28 -21.60 -16.50
N TYR A 45 5.33 -22.49 -16.80
CA TYR A 45 5.39 -23.91 -16.50
C TYR A 45 6.61 -24.57 -17.17
N GLN A 46 6.90 -24.23 -18.43
CA GLN A 46 8.12 -24.71 -19.11
C GLN A 46 9.39 -24.15 -18.45
N ILE A 47 9.40 -22.84 -18.18
CA ILE A 47 10.54 -22.15 -17.58
C ILE A 47 10.85 -22.73 -16.21
N ILE A 48 9.87 -22.89 -15.31
CA ILE A 48 10.11 -23.32 -13.94
C ILE A 48 10.52 -24.80 -13.86
N ASN A 49 9.92 -25.68 -14.66
CA ASN A 49 10.32 -27.09 -14.71
C ASN A 49 11.73 -27.24 -15.27
N ARG A 50 12.09 -26.43 -16.27
CA ARG A 50 13.46 -26.40 -16.77
C ARG A 50 14.40 -25.80 -15.73
N TYR A 51 14.02 -24.71 -15.06
CA TYR A 51 14.84 -24.10 -14.01
C TYR A 51 15.10 -25.07 -12.88
N GLY A 52 14.10 -25.80 -12.38
CA GLY A 52 14.31 -26.85 -11.38
C GLY A 52 15.11 -28.04 -11.90
N GLY A 53 15.17 -28.25 -13.22
CA GLY A 53 15.69 -29.49 -13.79
C GLY A 53 14.84 -30.68 -13.36
N ASN A 54 13.51 -30.50 -13.31
CA ASN A 54 12.56 -31.45 -12.73
C ASN A 54 12.64 -32.80 -13.47
N ALA A 55 13.28 -33.78 -12.85
CA ALA A 55 13.46 -35.12 -13.40
C ALA A 55 12.27 -36.05 -13.14
N ASP A 56 11.29 -35.63 -12.33
CA ASP A 56 10.11 -36.43 -12.02
C ASP A 56 8.88 -36.11 -12.86
N LEU A 57 8.98 -35.11 -13.74
CA LEU A 57 7.91 -34.80 -14.67
C LEU A 57 7.74 -35.94 -15.68
N LYS A 58 6.53 -36.49 -15.83
CA LYS A 58 6.22 -37.68 -16.65
C LYS A 58 5.19 -37.37 -17.73
N SER A 59 5.21 -38.12 -18.84
CA SER A 59 4.24 -37.96 -19.93
C SER A 59 2.79 -38.16 -19.47
N GLY A 60 2.57 -39.08 -18.52
CA GLY A 60 1.26 -39.41 -17.97
C GLY A 60 1.02 -38.99 -16.53
N GLY A 61 1.92 -38.25 -15.87
CA GLY A 61 1.82 -37.98 -14.43
C GLY A 61 2.72 -36.84 -13.94
N ASN A 62 2.56 -36.46 -12.67
CA ASN A 62 3.31 -35.39 -12.01
C ASN A 62 3.06 -33.99 -12.60
N TRP A 63 1.85 -33.82 -13.14
CA TRP A 63 1.28 -32.54 -13.50
C TRP A 63 -0.25 -32.61 -13.42
N ARG A 64 -0.90 -31.46 -13.32
CA ARG A 64 -2.36 -31.29 -13.45
C ARG A 64 -2.66 -30.27 -14.54
N ALA A 65 -3.88 -30.28 -15.03
CA ALA A 65 -4.38 -29.21 -15.89
C ALA A 65 -5.84 -28.89 -15.58
N ALA A 66 -6.23 -27.63 -15.75
CA ALA A 66 -7.62 -27.20 -15.65
C ALA A 66 -7.91 -26.13 -16.70
N GLY A 67 -9.13 -26.10 -17.23
CA GLY A 67 -9.54 -25.16 -18.28
C GLY A 67 -10.68 -25.73 -19.11
N GLY A 68 -10.85 -25.22 -20.33
CA GLY A 68 -11.84 -25.69 -21.30
C GLY A 68 -13.28 -25.41 -20.87
N GLY A 69 -13.84 -26.32 -20.09
CA GLY A 69 -15.27 -26.59 -20.01
C GLY A 69 -16.19 -25.52 -19.39
N PRO A 70 -17.52 -25.68 -19.62
CA PRO A 70 -18.14 -26.74 -20.43
C PRO A 70 -18.07 -26.42 -21.94
N PHE A 71 -17.49 -27.31 -22.74
CA PHE A 71 -17.26 -27.12 -24.18
C PHE A 71 -17.74 -28.35 -24.98
N PRO A 72 -18.88 -28.28 -25.68
CA PRO A 72 -19.45 -29.43 -26.40
C PRO A 72 -18.80 -29.70 -27.77
N GLY A 73 -17.91 -28.81 -28.26
CA GLY A 73 -17.28 -28.90 -29.57
C GLY A 73 -17.65 -27.73 -30.50
N GLY A 74 -16.68 -27.29 -31.32
CA GLY A 74 -16.81 -26.07 -32.15
C GLY A 74 -16.72 -24.77 -31.32
N GLN A 75 -16.46 -23.63 -31.96
CA GLN A 75 -16.30 -22.30 -31.30
C GLN A 75 -15.29 -22.28 -30.11
N PRO A 76 -13.99 -22.58 -30.34
CA PRO A 76 -12.97 -22.62 -29.27
C PRO A 76 -12.85 -21.37 -28.41
N GLU A 77 -13.30 -20.22 -28.91
CA GLU A 77 -13.44 -18.95 -28.18
C GLU A 77 -14.31 -19.03 -26.91
N GLN A 78 -15.12 -20.08 -26.76
CA GLN A 78 -15.94 -20.32 -25.57
C GLN A 78 -15.19 -21.08 -24.46
N MET A 79 -13.97 -21.53 -24.71
CA MET A 79 -13.17 -22.23 -23.72
C MET A 79 -12.66 -21.28 -22.65
N ALA A 80 -12.63 -21.76 -21.40
CA ALA A 80 -11.69 -21.21 -20.43
C ALA A 80 -10.26 -21.60 -20.84
N PRO A 81 -9.27 -20.68 -20.76
CA PRO A 81 -7.90 -20.99 -21.15
C PRO A 81 -7.32 -22.09 -20.28
N TRP A 82 -6.65 -23.07 -20.90
CA TRP A 82 -6.02 -24.17 -20.18
C TRP A 82 -4.75 -23.74 -19.46
N GLN A 83 -4.63 -24.23 -18.23
CA GLN A 83 -3.53 -23.98 -17.31
C GLN A 83 -2.87 -25.31 -16.89
N LEU A 84 -1.53 -25.34 -16.79
CA LEU A 84 -0.74 -26.48 -16.32
C LEU A 84 -0.20 -26.27 -14.90
N TYR A 85 -0.19 -27.33 -14.09
CA TYR A 85 0.30 -27.26 -12.72
C TYR A 85 1.35 -28.35 -12.50
N SER A 86 2.50 -27.98 -11.95
CA SER A 86 3.49 -28.96 -11.51
C SER A 86 2.98 -29.68 -10.27
N TRP A 87 3.17 -30.99 -10.19
CA TRP A 87 2.74 -31.81 -9.06
C TRP A 87 3.79 -32.87 -8.77
N ASP A 88 4.08 -33.16 -7.50
CA ASP A 88 5.03 -34.23 -7.10
C ASP A 88 6.38 -34.08 -7.83
N GLY A 89 7.02 -32.93 -7.60
CA GLY A 89 8.25 -32.51 -8.28
C GLY A 89 9.50 -32.68 -7.44
N GLU A 90 9.56 -33.69 -6.55
CA GLU A 90 10.63 -33.85 -5.56
C GLU A 90 12.01 -34.13 -6.15
N ARG A 91 12.08 -34.54 -7.43
CA ARG A 91 13.35 -34.68 -8.18
C ARG A 91 13.72 -33.37 -8.90
N SER A 92 13.59 -32.26 -8.20
CA SER A 92 14.01 -30.93 -8.65
C SER A 92 15.24 -30.46 -7.88
N LEU A 93 15.97 -29.51 -8.45
CA LEU A 93 17.17 -28.89 -7.89
C LEU A 93 18.38 -29.83 -7.73
N GLU A 94 18.33 -31.04 -8.29
CA GLU A 94 19.40 -32.03 -8.11
C GLU A 94 20.70 -31.65 -8.83
N GLY A 95 20.61 -31.21 -10.09
CA GLY A 95 21.77 -30.89 -10.94
C GLY A 95 21.72 -29.48 -11.52
N GLN A 96 22.72 -28.65 -11.20
CA GLN A 96 22.84 -27.27 -11.70
C GLN A 96 23.04 -27.19 -13.21
N ASN A 97 23.57 -28.26 -13.81
CA ASN A 97 23.84 -28.39 -15.25
C ASN A 97 22.73 -29.14 -16.02
N ALA A 98 21.60 -29.48 -15.39
CA ALA A 98 20.51 -30.14 -16.09
C ALA A 98 20.01 -29.30 -17.27
N SER A 99 20.01 -29.87 -18.49
CA SER A 99 19.69 -29.17 -19.74
C SER A 99 18.47 -29.73 -20.48
N ASN A 100 17.90 -30.84 -19.99
CA ASN A 100 16.74 -31.49 -20.59
C ASN A 100 15.58 -30.50 -20.78
N SER A 101 14.94 -30.59 -21.94
CA SER A 101 13.67 -29.89 -22.16
C SER A 101 12.60 -30.54 -21.27
N PRO A 102 11.77 -29.75 -20.57
CA PRO A 102 10.64 -30.30 -19.83
C PRO A 102 9.73 -31.09 -20.75
N ILE A 103 8.95 -32.01 -20.19
CA ILE A 103 7.84 -32.61 -20.92
C ILE A 103 6.82 -31.53 -21.27
N ASP A 104 6.22 -31.64 -22.45
CA ASP A 104 5.09 -30.81 -22.86
C ASP A 104 3.80 -31.64 -22.80
N PRO A 105 3.02 -31.54 -21.71
CA PRO A 105 1.76 -32.27 -21.58
C PRO A 105 0.77 -32.04 -22.72
N MET A 106 0.75 -30.82 -23.28
CA MET A 106 -0.19 -30.43 -24.33
C MET A 106 0.26 -30.89 -25.72
N GLY A 107 1.56 -31.18 -25.92
CA GLY A 107 2.11 -31.65 -27.18
C GLY A 107 2.07 -30.60 -28.31
N VAL A 108 2.12 -29.31 -27.97
CA VAL A 108 1.98 -28.18 -28.89
C VAL A 108 3.23 -27.30 -29.00
N ARG A 109 4.26 -27.55 -28.17
CA ARG A 109 5.46 -26.71 -28.07
C ARG A 109 6.10 -26.43 -29.42
N GLY A 110 6.36 -27.46 -30.23
CA GLY A 110 7.04 -27.28 -31.52
C GLY A 110 6.29 -26.36 -32.48
N THR A 111 4.96 -26.43 -32.47
CA THR A 111 4.11 -25.55 -33.28
C THR A 111 4.11 -24.13 -32.72
N LEU A 112 4.01 -23.97 -31.40
CA LEU A 112 4.08 -22.66 -30.74
C LEU A 112 5.42 -21.97 -30.99
N GLU A 113 6.55 -22.69 -30.87
CA GLU A 113 7.90 -22.14 -31.10
C GLU A 113 8.14 -21.66 -32.54
N SER A 114 7.27 -22.03 -33.48
CA SER A 114 7.26 -21.55 -34.88
C SER A 114 6.44 -20.27 -35.07
N ASN A 115 5.61 -19.88 -34.09
CA ASN A 115 4.81 -18.65 -34.12
C ASN A 115 5.63 -17.46 -33.58
N SER A 116 5.70 -16.37 -34.33
CA SER A 116 6.50 -15.19 -33.98
C SER A 116 6.05 -14.49 -32.70
N ASP A 117 4.75 -14.41 -32.45
CA ASP A 117 4.19 -13.76 -31.25
C ASP A 117 4.39 -14.62 -30.01
N TYR A 118 4.28 -15.95 -30.14
CA TYR A 118 4.69 -16.87 -29.09
C TYR A 118 6.17 -16.70 -28.71
N ARG A 119 7.06 -16.63 -29.71
CA ARG A 119 8.50 -16.45 -29.47
C ARG A 119 8.80 -15.12 -28.76
N ALA A 120 8.16 -14.03 -29.19
CA ALA A 120 8.27 -12.74 -28.53
C ALA A 120 7.79 -12.83 -27.08
N ARG A 121 6.62 -13.45 -26.84
CA ARG A 121 6.08 -13.62 -25.49
C ARG A 121 6.95 -14.51 -24.61
N PHE A 122 7.53 -15.58 -25.17
CA PHE A 122 8.47 -16.44 -24.45
C PHE A 122 9.70 -15.67 -23.99
N ALA A 123 10.27 -14.85 -24.89
CA ALA A 123 11.39 -13.97 -24.57
C ALA A 123 11.02 -12.97 -23.47
N ASP A 124 9.81 -12.40 -23.48
CA ASP A 124 9.34 -11.51 -22.42
C ASP A 124 9.25 -12.20 -21.06
N ARG A 125 8.76 -13.45 -21.01
CA ARG A 125 8.74 -14.23 -19.76
C ARG A 125 10.14 -14.53 -19.26
N LEU A 126 11.09 -14.84 -20.16
CA LEU A 126 12.50 -14.98 -19.79
C LEU A 126 13.06 -13.66 -19.24
N GLN A 127 12.77 -12.53 -19.87
CA GLN A 127 13.19 -11.21 -19.39
C GLN A 127 12.64 -10.93 -17.98
N LYS A 128 11.34 -11.13 -17.78
CA LYS A 128 10.66 -10.95 -16.49
C LYS A 128 11.25 -11.79 -15.36
N HIS A 129 11.58 -13.05 -15.63
CA HIS A 129 12.00 -13.97 -14.57
C HIS A 129 13.51 -13.93 -14.30
N PHE A 130 14.35 -13.65 -15.29
CA PHE A 130 15.80 -13.81 -15.18
C PHE A 130 16.58 -12.50 -15.05
N PHE A 131 15.94 -11.34 -15.24
CA PHE A 131 16.60 -10.03 -15.22
C PHE A 131 15.92 -9.11 -14.21
N ASN A 132 16.58 -7.99 -13.87
CA ASN A 132 16.01 -6.88 -13.09
C ASN A 132 15.34 -7.30 -11.76
N GLY A 133 15.97 -8.22 -11.02
CA GLY A 133 15.42 -8.73 -9.75
C GLY A 133 14.31 -9.78 -9.92
N GLY A 134 14.12 -10.29 -11.13
CA GLY A 134 13.14 -11.33 -11.47
C GLY A 134 13.22 -12.58 -10.60
N ALA A 135 12.12 -13.33 -10.58
CA ALA A 135 11.90 -14.44 -9.65
C ALA A 135 12.92 -15.58 -9.74
N LEU A 136 13.65 -15.70 -10.85
CA LEU A 136 14.66 -16.70 -11.17
C LEU A 136 16.07 -16.11 -11.32
N THR A 137 16.31 -14.90 -10.78
CA THR A 137 17.67 -14.39 -10.53
C THR A 137 18.35 -15.19 -9.41
N PRO A 138 19.69 -15.27 -9.40
CA PRO A 138 20.42 -15.95 -8.32
C PRO A 138 20.06 -15.42 -6.93
N GLU A 139 19.95 -14.10 -6.78
CA GLU A 139 19.65 -13.42 -5.54
C GLU A 139 18.22 -13.73 -5.07
N ALA A 140 17.23 -13.58 -5.95
CA ALA A 140 15.83 -13.81 -5.59
C ALA A 140 15.55 -15.28 -5.25
N THR A 141 16.14 -16.22 -5.97
CA THR A 141 15.95 -17.66 -5.69
C THR A 141 16.62 -18.08 -4.40
N LYS A 142 17.84 -17.61 -4.13
CA LYS A 142 18.50 -17.81 -2.84
C LYS A 142 17.69 -17.20 -1.68
N ALA A 143 17.22 -15.97 -1.81
CA ALA A 143 16.42 -15.30 -0.79
C ALA A 143 15.12 -16.05 -0.50
N ARG A 144 14.40 -16.49 -1.55
CA ARG A 144 13.17 -17.29 -1.42
C ARG A 144 13.43 -18.62 -0.72
N TRP A 145 14.50 -19.32 -1.11
CA TRP A 145 14.88 -20.59 -0.48
C TRP A 145 15.20 -20.40 1.01
N MET A 146 16.02 -19.41 1.34
CA MET A 146 16.42 -19.11 2.72
C MET A 146 15.25 -18.65 3.59
N LYS A 147 14.26 -17.93 3.04
CA LYS A 147 13.02 -17.57 3.77
C LYS A 147 12.35 -18.80 4.38
N PHE A 148 12.25 -19.91 3.64
CA PHE A 148 11.66 -21.14 4.15
C PHE A 148 12.65 -21.98 4.95
N ALA A 149 13.90 -22.09 4.51
CA ALA A 149 14.91 -22.89 5.19
C ALA A 149 15.20 -22.40 6.61
N ASN A 150 15.28 -21.08 6.82
CA ASN A 150 15.50 -20.48 8.14
C ASN A 150 14.39 -20.82 9.13
N ASN A 151 13.14 -20.87 8.67
CA ASN A 151 12.00 -21.23 9.52
C ASN A 151 11.99 -22.72 9.88
N LEU A 152 12.61 -23.57 9.08
CA LEU A 152 12.67 -25.03 9.29
C LEU A 152 13.88 -25.48 10.09
N ASP A 153 14.96 -24.69 10.15
CA ASP A 153 16.27 -25.10 10.67
C ASP A 153 16.22 -25.78 12.04
N ARG A 154 15.49 -25.19 13.00
CA ARG A 154 15.32 -25.77 14.35
C ARG A 154 14.52 -27.06 14.32
N SER A 155 13.49 -27.14 13.47
CA SER A 155 12.62 -28.33 13.34
C SER A 155 13.38 -29.52 12.73
N ILE A 156 14.38 -29.27 11.87
CA ILE A 156 15.23 -30.33 11.29
C ILE A 156 16.04 -31.07 12.36
N ILE A 157 16.42 -30.42 13.46
CA ILE A 157 17.12 -31.09 14.58
C ILE A 157 16.22 -32.17 15.19
N ALA A 158 14.95 -31.84 15.44
CA ALA A 158 13.97 -32.78 15.98
C ALA A 158 13.68 -33.92 14.99
N GLU A 159 13.57 -33.61 13.70
CA GLU A 159 13.34 -34.62 12.67
C GLU A 159 14.54 -35.58 12.52
N SER A 160 15.77 -35.05 12.56
CA SER A 160 17.00 -35.85 12.55
C SER A 160 17.07 -36.79 13.75
N ALA A 161 16.66 -36.33 14.94
CA ALA A 161 16.65 -37.17 16.14
C ALA A 161 15.58 -38.27 16.09
N ARG A 162 14.44 -38.00 15.43
CA ARG A 162 13.31 -38.93 15.35
C ARG A 162 13.47 -39.96 14.23
N TRP A 163 13.95 -39.54 13.06
CA TRP A 163 13.94 -40.32 11.83
C TRP A 163 15.29 -40.39 11.13
N GLY A 164 16.32 -39.74 11.66
CA GLY A 164 17.61 -39.59 11.00
C GLY A 164 18.26 -40.91 10.64
N ASP A 165 18.05 -41.99 11.40
CA ASP A 165 18.62 -43.32 11.16
C ASP A 165 17.61 -44.33 10.60
N HIS A 166 16.38 -43.92 10.26
CA HIS A 166 15.30 -44.83 9.85
C HIS A 166 15.65 -45.73 8.65
N ARG A 167 16.56 -45.27 7.79
CA ARG A 167 17.04 -46.03 6.62
C ARG A 167 18.43 -46.67 6.82
N GLY A 168 18.90 -46.79 8.06
CA GLY A 168 20.22 -47.35 8.41
C GLY A 168 21.42 -46.44 8.10
N THR A 169 21.19 -45.25 7.56
CA THR A 169 22.17 -44.17 7.41
C THR A 169 21.70 -43.00 8.23
N LEU A 170 22.55 -42.41 9.07
CA LEU A 170 22.19 -41.26 9.90
C LEU A 170 22.21 -39.95 9.08
N TYR A 171 21.03 -39.37 8.89
CA TYR A 171 20.79 -38.04 8.34
C TYR A 171 20.66 -37.03 9.46
N THR A 172 21.43 -35.95 9.39
CA THR A 172 21.54 -34.92 10.42
C THR A 172 21.36 -33.54 9.81
N ARG A 173 20.99 -32.58 10.66
CA ARG A 173 20.97 -31.16 10.31
C ARG A 173 22.31 -30.72 9.72
N ASP A 174 23.42 -30.98 10.41
CA ASP A 174 24.70 -30.37 10.04
C ASP A 174 25.35 -31.02 8.82
N ASN A 175 25.29 -32.35 8.71
CA ASN A 175 25.98 -33.06 7.62
C ASN A 175 25.16 -33.16 6.33
N GLN A 176 23.82 -33.15 6.40
CA GLN A 176 22.98 -33.31 5.21
C GLN A 176 22.15 -32.08 4.90
N TRP A 177 21.36 -31.57 5.85
CA TRP A 177 20.54 -30.39 5.60
C TRP A 177 21.41 -29.16 5.29
N LEU A 178 22.31 -28.77 6.19
CA LEU A 178 23.16 -27.59 6.01
C LEU A 178 24.11 -27.75 4.81
N ALA A 179 24.63 -28.95 4.56
CA ALA A 179 25.43 -29.24 3.37
C ALA A 179 24.63 -29.01 2.07
N GLU A 180 23.37 -29.45 2.02
CA GLU A 180 22.50 -29.23 0.87
C GLU A 180 22.09 -27.77 0.71
N GLN A 181 21.78 -27.07 1.81
CA GLN A 181 21.54 -25.62 1.81
C GLN A 181 22.73 -24.88 1.20
N ASN A 182 23.96 -25.23 1.62
CA ASN A 182 25.19 -24.67 1.09
C ASN A 182 25.40 -25.00 -0.39
N ARG A 183 25.11 -26.23 -0.82
CA ARG A 183 25.18 -26.61 -2.23
C ARG A 183 24.21 -25.77 -3.08
N LEU A 184 22.97 -25.63 -2.65
CA LEU A 184 21.98 -24.85 -3.38
C LEU A 184 22.38 -23.36 -3.45
N CYS A 185 22.76 -22.77 -2.32
CA CYS A 185 23.10 -21.35 -2.24
C CYS A 185 24.41 -20.98 -2.92
N ASN A 186 25.41 -21.86 -2.92
CA ASN A 186 26.77 -21.54 -3.37
C ASN A 186 27.13 -22.19 -4.71
N VAL A 187 26.36 -23.19 -5.16
CA VAL A 187 26.66 -23.94 -6.40
C VAL A 187 25.49 -23.96 -7.36
N TYR A 188 24.25 -24.15 -6.90
CA TYR A 188 23.09 -24.26 -7.79
C TYR A 188 22.58 -22.90 -8.27
N PHE A 189 22.07 -22.06 -7.36
CA PHE A 189 21.45 -20.78 -7.71
C PHE A 189 22.38 -19.80 -8.44
N PRO A 190 23.68 -19.69 -8.10
CA PRO A 190 24.58 -18.75 -8.77
C PRO A 190 24.72 -18.94 -10.28
N VAL A 191 24.56 -20.18 -10.78
CA VAL A 191 24.77 -20.50 -12.21
C VAL A 191 23.48 -20.84 -12.95
N ARG A 192 22.39 -21.12 -12.23
CA ARG A 192 21.21 -21.74 -12.85
C ARG A 192 20.54 -20.84 -13.87
N SER A 193 20.43 -19.56 -13.56
CA SER A 193 19.80 -18.55 -14.43
C SER A 193 20.47 -18.51 -15.81
N ALA A 194 21.80 -18.38 -15.84
CA ALA A 194 22.59 -18.36 -17.06
C ALA A 194 22.49 -19.69 -17.85
N ASN A 195 22.55 -20.82 -17.16
CA ASN A 195 22.42 -22.14 -17.79
C ASN A 195 21.06 -22.31 -18.50
N VAL A 196 19.97 -21.88 -17.86
CA VAL A 196 18.62 -21.99 -18.43
C VAL A 196 18.41 -21.03 -19.59
N LEU A 197 18.91 -19.79 -19.51
CA LEU A 197 18.88 -18.84 -20.62
C LEU A 197 19.63 -19.39 -21.84
N SER A 198 20.84 -19.95 -21.65
CA SER A 198 21.61 -20.58 -22.72
C SER A 198 20.84 -21.72 -23.40
N ASN A 199 20.08 -22.48 -22.62
CA ASN A 199 19.26 -23.59 -23.10
C ASN A 199 18.02 -23.15 -23.93
N TYR A 200 17.60 -21.90 -23.78
CA TYR A 200 16.53 -21.25 -24.55
C TYR A 200 17.07 -20.25 -25.59
N GLY A 201 18.37 -20.26 -25.90
CA GLY A 201 18.99 -19.26 -26.76
C GLY A 201 18.36 -19.11 -28.15
N SER A 202 17.69 -20.13 -28.69
CA SER A 202 16.94 -20.02 -29.94
C SER A 202 15.61 -19.26 -29.80
N LEU A 203 15.07 -19.12 -28.59
CA LEU A 203 13.84 -18.39 -28.25
C LEU A 203 14.11 -17.02 -27.61
N PHE A 204 15.34 -16.77 -27.17
CA PHE A 204 15.75 -15.47 -26.64
C PHE A 204 16.54 -14.71 -27.72
N PRO A 205 16.01 -13.60 -28.26
CA PRO A 205 16.67 -12.88 -29.35
C PRO A 205 17.98 -12.25 -28.86
N GLY A 206 18.97 -12.13 -29.76
CA GLY A 206 20.23 -11.44 -29.47
C GLY A 206 20.14 -9.91 -29.52
N THR A 207 18.95 -9.34 -29.73
CA THR A 207 18.71 -7.90 -29.60
C THR A 207 18.45 -7.59 -28.13
N ASP A 208 19.31 -6.77 -27.53
CA ASP A 208 19.21 -6.44 -26.11
C ASP A 208 17.95 -5.65 -25.77
N ALA A 209 17.31 -6.02 -24.66
CA ALA A 209 16.20 -5.27 -24.10
C ALA A 209 16.69 -3.92 -23.57
N PRO A 210 15.90 -2.83 -23.67
CA PRO A 210 16.29 -1.54 -23.10
C PRO A 210 16.52 -1.63 -21.59
N GLU A 211 17.62 -1.09 -21.11
CA GLU A 211 17.87 -0.89 -19.68
C GLU A 211 17.41 0.52 -19.27
N PHE A 212 16.84 0.61 -18.07
CA PHE A 212 16.39 1.87 -17.48
C PHE A 212 17.48 2.47 -16.58
N PHE A 213 17.68 3.79 -16.71
CA PHE A 213 18.61 4.54 -15.88
C PHE A 213 17.94 5.79 -15.31
N VAL A 214 18.11 6.03 -14.02
CA VAL A 214 17.73 7.29 -13.37
C VAL A 214 19.02 7.98 -12.94
N ASN A 215 19.26 9.20 -13.43
CA ASN A 215 20.48 9.97 -13.15
C ASN A 215 21.79 9.20 -13.46
N GLY A 216 21.77 8.38 -14.51
CA GLY A 216 22.92 7.58 -14.94
C GLY A 216 23.15 6.30 -14.12
N VAL A 217 22.29 5.99 -13.15
CA VAL A 217 22.34 4.74 -12.37
C VAL A 217 21.28 3.78 -12.89
N SER A 218 21.67 2.51 -13.12
CA SER A 218 20.73 1.47 -13.54
C SER A 218 19.65 1.30 -12.47
N GLN A 219 18.39 1.49 -12.87
CA GLN A 219 17.25 1.49 -11.95
C GLN A 219 16.00 1.00 -12.69
N ASN A 220 15.53 -0.21 -12.34
CA ASN A 220 14.32 -0.80 -12.90
C ASN A 220 13.08 -0.41 -12.09
N GLY A 221 12.60 0.81 -12.29
CA GLY A 221 11.42 1.37 -11.63
C GLY A 221 11.73 2.11 -10.34
N GLY A 222 10.68 2.45 -9.58
CA GLY A 222 10.78 3.23 -8.35
C GLY A 222 10.81 4.74 -8.60
N ILE A 223 11.34 5.47 -7.62
CA ILE A 223 11.21 6.94 -7.58
C ILE A 223 12.24 7.62 -8.48
N ILE A 224 11.78 8.60 -9.24
CA ILE A 224 12.60 9.59 -9.95
C ILE A 224 12.55 10.88 -9.12
N PRO A 225 13.68 11.34 -8.55
CA PRO A 225 13.74 12.60 -7.80
C PRO A 225 13.34 13.81 -8.67
N ASP A 226 12.96 14.95 -8.07
CA ASP A 226 12.47 16.15 -8.79
C ASP A 226 13.42 16.66 -9.88
N SER A 227 14.73 16.61 -9.63
CA SER A 227 15.77 16.99 -10.60
C SER A 227 16.26 15.80 -11.44
N GLY A 228 15.58 14.66 -11.31
CA GLY A 228 15.96 13.39 -11.89
C GLY A 228 15.55 13.27 -13.34
N SER A 229 16.30 12.45 -14.09
CA SER A 229 15.96 12.14 -15.47
C SER A 229 16.02 10.64 -15.73
N LEU A 230 14.99 10.13 -16.41
CA LEU A 230 14.92 8.76 -16.88
C LEU A 230 15.56 8.66 -18.27
N HIS A 231 16.44 7.69 -18.48
CA HIS A 231 17.05 7.41 -19.78
C HIS A 231 16.90 5.93 -20.09
N LEU A 232 16.75 5.61 -21.38
CA LEU A 232 16.75 4.24 -21.88
C LEU A 232 18.07 3.98 -22.60
N ALA A 233 18.70 2.84 -22.36
CA ALA A 233 19.89 2.44 -23.10
C ALA A 233 19.75 1.04 -23.69
N ALA A 234 20.09 0.93 -24.97
CA ALA A 234 20.26 -0.32 -25.69
C ALA A 234 21.23 -0.08 -26.85
N SER A 235 21.92 -1.13 -27.28
CA SER A 235 22.75 -1.08 -28.49
C SER A 235 22.93 -2.48 -29.05
N PRO A 236 22.78 -2.70 -30.38
CA PRO A 236 22.32 -1.76 -31.41
C PRO A 236 20.78 -1.75 -31.56
N GLY A 237 20.23 -0.73 -32.23
CA GLY A 237 18.82 -0.66 -32.65
C GLY A 237 18.10 0.63 -32.23
N THR A 238 16.81 0.72 -32.56
CA THR A 238 15.92 1.82 -32.16
C THR A 238 15.12 1.41 -30.94
N ILE A 239 15.13 2.23 -29.89
CA ILE A 239 14.31 2.00 -28.69
C ILE A 239 12.93 2.58 -28.93
N HIS A 240 11.89 1.75 -28.77
CA HIS A 240 10.50 2.13 -28.76
C HIS A 240 9.94 1.97 -27.34
N TYR A 241 9.22 2.97 -26.85
CA TYR A 241 8.66 2.95 -25.51
C TYR A 241 7.28 3.58 -25.42
N THR A 242 6.54 3.21 -24.39
CA THR A 242 5.22 3.74 -24.03
C THR A 242 5.23 4.09 -22.53
N THR A 243 4.38 5.03 -22.14
CA THR A 243 4.21 5.46 -20.73
C THR A 243 2.81 5.14 -20.18
N ASP A 244 1.91 4.66 -21.05
CA ASP A 244 0.54 4.25 -20.74
C ASP A 244 0.42 2.75 -20.39
N GLY A 245 1.56 2.03 -20.36
CA GLY A 245 1.60 0.58 -20.14
C GLY A 245 1.23 -0.27 -21.36
N ALA A 246 1.02 0.29 -22.55
CA ALA A 246 0.84 -0.52 -23.76
C ALA A 246 2.16 -1.17 -24.21
N ASP A 247 2.12 -2.31 -24.89
CA ASP A 247 3.35 -2.89 -25.49
C ASP A 247 3.79 -2.03 -26.70
N PRO A 248 5.07 -1.62 -26.82
CA PRO A 248 5.58 -0.94 -28.01
C PRO A 248 5.51 -1.76 -29.31
N ARG A 249 5.30 -3.08 -29.21
CA ARG A 249 5.16 -4.03 -30.32
C ARG A 249 3.73 -4.58 -30.35
N LEU A 250 3.03 -4.42 -31.48
CA LEU A 250 1.75 -5.07 -31.74
C LEU A 250 1.92 -6.53 -32.14
N GLU A 251 0.83 -7.30 -32.08
CA GLU A 251 0.73 -8.62 -32.70
C GLU A 251 1.17 -8.56 -34.18
N GLY A 252 1.89 -9.58 -34.64
CA GLY A 252 2.51 -9.58 -35.96
C GLY A 252 3.76 -8.69 -36.08
N GLY A 253 4.15 -7.97 -35.03
CA GLY A 253 5.46 -7.32 -34.92
C GLY A 253 5.58 -5.89 -35.46
N SER A 254 4.46 -5.25 -35.80
CA SER A 254 4.46 -3.82 -36.13
C SER A 254 4.68 -2.95 -34.89
N VAL A 255 5.20 -1.74 -35.08
CA VAL A 255 5.34 -0.76 -33.98
C VAL A 255 3.94 -0.29 -33.55
N ASN A 256 3.70 -0.22 -32.25
CA ASN A 256 2.48 0.36 -31.70
C ASN A 256 2.41 1.87 -31.99
N PRO A 257 1.32 2.39 -32.57
CA PRO A 257 1.18 3.83 -32.83
C PRO A 257 1.29 4.74 -31.61
N THR A 258 1.05 4.24 -30.39
CA THR A 258 1.23 5.02 -29.15
C THR A 258 2.69 5.04 -28.67
N ALA A 259 3.58 4.24 -29.29
CA ALA A 259 4.98 4.18 -28.91
C ALA A 259 5.77 5.39 -29.42
N SER A 260 6.52 6.00 -28.51
CA SER A 260 7.55 6.98 -28.82
C SER A 260 8.89 6.30 -29.10
N SER A 261 9.82 7.00 -29.75
CA SER A 261 11.19 6.51 -29.95
C SER A 261 12.15 7.25 -29.03
N ALA A 262 13.10 6.53 -28.42
CA ALA A 262 14.15 7.11 -27.59
C ALA A 262 15.53 6.94 -28.25
N THR A 263 16.41 7.92 -28.04
CA THR A 263 17.83 7.80 -28.38
C THR A 263 18.56 7.21 -27.17
N SER A 264 19.37 6.17 -27.40
CA SER A 264 20.11 5.48 -26.34
C SER A 264 20.93 6.46 -25.50
N GLY A 265 20.71 6.46 -24.18
CA GLY A 265 21.39 7.33 -23.21
C GLY A 265 20.86 8.77 -23.13
N VAL A 266 19.90 9.16 -23.97
CA VAL A 266 19.28 10.50 -23.94
C VAL A 266 18.05 10.49 -23.03
N PRO A 267 17.84 11.52 -22.19
CA PRO A 267 16.72 11.51 -21.26
C PRO A 267 15.38 11.59 -21.97
N ILE A 268 14.40 10.88 -21.40
CA ILE A 268 12.98 10.96 -21.73
C ILE A 268 12.25 11.66 -20.60
N SER A 269 11.25 12.47 -20.94
CA SER A 269 10.39 13.13 -19.96
C SER A 269 9.13 12.31 -19.70
N LEU A 270 8.79 12.14 -18.43
CA LEU A 270 7.49 11.64 -18.00
C LEU A 270 6.63 12.84 -17.56
N ALA A 271 5.40 12.91 -18.04
CA ALA A 271 4.47 13.98 -17.63
C ALA A 271 3.84 13.71 -16.25
N SER A 272 3.82 12.45 -15.83
CA SER A 272 3.31 11.95 -14.55
C SER A 272 3.98 10.61 -14.24
N SER A 273 3.82 10.13 -13.00
CA SER A 273 4.13 8.74 -12.66
C SER A 273 3.46 7.79 -13.64
N SER A 274 4.22 6.80 -14.11
CA SER A 274 3.87 6.03 -15.31
C SER A 274 4.41 4.61 -15.25
N PHE A 275 3.71 3.69 -15.91
CA PHE A 275 4.20 2.34 -16.17
C PHE A 275 4.87 2.32 -17.54
N VAL A 276 6.21 2.31 -17.55
CA VAL A 276 7.01 2.43 -18.77
C VAL A 276 7.30 1.05 -19.32
N ARG A 277 6.97 0.84 -20.60
CA ARG A 277 7.33 -0.37 -21.36
C ARG A 277 8.23 0.01 -22.52
N ALA A 278 9.29 -0.75 -22.74
CA ALA A 278 10.27 -0.46 -23.77
C ALA A 278 10.77 -1.74 -24.47
N ARG A 279 11.02 -1.62 -25.78
CA ARG A 279 11.68 -2.65 -26.60
C ARG A 279 12.66 -2.02 -27.57
N THR A 280 13.70 -2.75 -27.94
CA THR A 280 14.62 -2.39 -29.02
C THR A 280 14.23 -3.12 -30.30
N LEU A 281 14.17 -2.42 -31.43
CA LEU A 281 14.02 -3.00 -32.75
C LEU A 281 15.35 -2.86 -33.53
N ASN A 282 15.96 -3.98 -33.89
CA ASN A 282 17.20 -4.01 -34.66
C ASN A 282 17.10 -4.99 -35.82
N GLY A 283 17.27 -4.52 -37.06
CA GLY A 283 17.25 -5.38 -38.25
C GLY A 283 15.95 -6.20 -38.41
N GLY A 284 14.81 -5.70 -37.92
CA GLY A 284 13.53 -6.42 -37.92
C GLY A 284 13.33 -7.40 -36.75
N VAL A 285 14.31 -7.52 -35.85
CA VAL A 285 14.24 -8.38 -34.66
C VAL A 285 13.98 -7.52 -33.43
N TRP A 286 12.87 -7.79 -32.76
CA TRP A 286 12.52 -7.17 -31.48
C TRP A 286 13.28 -7.82 -30.33
N SER A 287 13.71 -7.00 -29.36
CA SER A 287 14.15 -7.46 -28.05
C SER A 287 12.97 -8.02 -27.23
N PRO A 288 13.24 -8.71 -26.11
CA PRO A 288 12.25 -8.86 -25.05
C PRO A 288 11.80 -7.50 -24.51
N ILE A 289 10.68 -7.47 -23.79
CA ILE A 289 10.17 -6.26 -23.15
C ILE A 289 10.87 -5.95 -21.84
N SER A 290 11.32 -4.71 -21.68
CA SER A 290 11.63 -4.15 -20.37
C SER A 290 10.44 -3.34 -19.88
N GLU A 291 10.04 -3.57 -18.63
CA GLU A 291 8.89 -2.89 -18.04
C GLU A 291 9.14 -2.53 -16.58
N ALA A 292 8.75 -1.32 -16.19
CA ALA A 292 8.88 -0.84 -14.82
C ALA A 292 7.94 0.34 -14.52
N GLN A 293 7.48 0.42 -13.28
CA GLN A 293 6.73 1.57 -12.77
C GLN A 293 7.71 2.63 -12.27
N PHE A 294 7.55 3.88 -12.73
CA PHE A 294 8.31 5.02 -12.24
C PHE A 294 7.38 6.02 -11.56
N ILE A 295 7.77 6.46 -10.36
CA ILE A 295 7.03 7.42 -9.54
C ILE A 295 7.82 8.73 -9.55
N LEU A 296 7.17 9.85 -9.85
CA LEU A 296 7.80 11.17 -9.82
C LEU A 296 7.71 11.74 -8.41
N ALA A 297 8.84 12.23 -7.89
CA ALA A 297 8.88 13.00 -6.66
C ALA A 297 8.29 14.42 -6.86
N PRO A 298 7.88 15.10 -5.77
CA PRO A 298 7.90 14.62 -4.38
C PRO A 298 6.81 13.57 -4.14
N ILE A 299 7.16 12.47 -3.47
CA ILE A 299 6.18 11.47 -3.02
C ILE A 299 5.57 11.88 -1.69
N ALA A 300 4.41 11.32 -1.35
CA ALA A 300 3.88 11.42 0.00
C ALA A 300 4.81 10.75 1.02
N ASP A 301 5.16 11.47 2.09
CA ASP A 301 5.98 11.00 3.20
C ASP A 301 5.63 11.73 4.52
N ALA A 302 6.30 11.36 5.61
CA ALA A 302 6.04 11.90 6.94
C ALA A 302 6.19 13.42 7.09
N SER A 303 6.83 14.09 6.14
CA SER A 303 7.04 15.55 6.17
C SER A 303 5.93 16.34 5.47
N ASN A 304 5.12 15.70 4.63
CA ASN A 304 4.20 16.39 3.72
C ASN A 304 2.75 15.87 3.71
N ILE A 305 2.46 14.70 4.29
CA ILE A 305 1.10 14.15 4.38
C ILE A 305 0.68 13.93 5.84
N VAL A 306 -0.58 14.27 6.14
CA VAL A 306 -1.21 13.97 7.43
C VAL A 306 -2.57 13.31 7.21
N ILE A 307 -2.96 12.43 8.14
CA ILE A 307 -4.38 12.06 8.30
C ILE A 307 -5.05 13.23 9.03
N SER A 308 -5.99 13.90 8.37
CA SER A 308 -6.61 15.13 8.89
C SER A 308 -7.95 14.87 9.58
N GLU A 309 -8.68 13.84 9.17
CA GLU A 309 -10.01 13.55 9.70
C GLU A 309 -10.38 12.07 9.50
N ILE A 310 -11.08 11.48 10.47
CA ILE A 310 -11.49 10.07 10.46
C ILE A 310 -12.95 9.96 10.89
N MET A 311 -13.78 9.32 10.07
CA MET A 311 -15.13 8.88 10.44
C MET A 311 -15.12 7.36 10.66
N TYR A 312 -14.76 6.93 11.87
CA TYR A 312 -14.59 5.50 12.21
C TYR A 312 -15.84 4.83 12.76
N ASN A 313 -16.85 5.60 13.18
CA ASN A 313 -18.13 5.08 13.65
C ASN A 313 -19.25 6.07 13.28
N PRO A 314 -19.71 6.07 12.01
CA PRO A 314 -20.80 6.94 11.54
C PRO A 314 -22.09 6.76 12.37
N ALA A 315 -22.98 7.75 12.32
CA ALA A 315 -24.27 7.62 13.00
C ALA A 315 -25.12 6.47 12.43
N GLY A 316 -25.70 5.67 13.33
CA GLY A 316 -26.57 4.54 12.97
C GLY A 316 -25.87 3.20 13.15
N SER A 317 -26.28 2.20 12.37
CA SER A 317 -25.75 0.83 12.47
C SER A 317 -25.02 0.36 11.21
N SER A 318 -24.80 1.26 10.25
CA SER A 318 -24.15 0.95 8.97
C SER A 318 -22.78 1.59 8.96
N GLU A 319 -21.78 0.77 8.71
CA GLU A 319 -20.39 1.21 8.54
C GLU A 319 -20.10 1.66 7.09
N ASP A 320 -21.07 1.58 6.18
CA ASP A 320 -20.84 1.86 4.75
C ASP A 320 -20.45 3.32 4.45
N THR A 321 -20.56 4.21 5.44
CA THR A 321 -20.21 5.63 5.34
C THR A 321 -18.96 6.00 6.14
N GLU A 322 -18.14 5.01 6.53
CA GLU A 322 -16.79 5.22 7.06
C GLU A 322 -15.86 5.84 6.00
N TRP A 323 -14.94 6.69 6.46
CA TRP A 323 -13.92 7.30 5.60
C TRP A 323 -12.73 7.84 6.40
N VAL A 324 -11.61 7.98 5.70
CA VAL A 324 -10.37 8.61 6.19
C VAL A 324 -9.96 9.70 5.22
N GLU A 325 -9.61 10.88 5.74
CA GLU A 325 -9.14 12.01 4.94
C GLU A 325 -7.64 12.25 5.13
N LEU A 326 -6.95 12.48 4.02
CA LEU A 326 -5.56 12.92 3.99
C LEU A 326 -5.47 14.37 3.53
N MET A 327 -4.49 15.10 4.06
CA MET A 327 -4.16 16.46 3.63
C MET A 327 -2.69 16.55 3.23
N ASN A 328 -2.41 17.12 2.06
CA ASN A 328 -1.07 17.56 1.70
C ASN A 328 -0.79 18.90 2.38
N ILE A 329 0.16 18.91 3.32
CA ILE A 329 0.53 20.08 4.11
C ILE A 329 1.73 20.84 3.53
N SER A 330 2.29 20.36 2.42
CA SER A 330 3.40 21.01 1.72
C SER A 330 2.93 22.09 0.73
N ALA A 331 3.90 22.80 0.16
CA ALA A 331 3.67 23.81 -0.88
C ALA A 331 3.68 23.23 -2.31
N ASP A 332 4.02 21.95 -2.47
CA ASP A 332 4.16 21.28 -3.75
C ASP A 332 3.03 20.27 -3.97
N THR A 333 2.77 19.89 -5.22
CA THR A 333 1.94 18.72 -5.51
C THR A 333 2.75 17.46 -5.23
N ILE A 334 2.20 16.56 -4.41
CA ILE A 334 2.83 15.28 -4.05
C ILE A 334 2.17 14.11 -4.80
N ASP A 335 2.95 13.09 -5.11
CA ASP A 335 2.47 11.83 -5.68
C ASP A 335 2.11 10.83 -4.58
N LEU A 336 0.89 10.31 -4.63
CA LEU A 336 0.35 9.33 -3.68
C LEU A 336 0.50 7.89 -4.19
N THR A 337 1.04 7.65 -5.38
CA THR A 337 1.20 6.29 -5.95
C THR A 337 1.83 5.34 -4.94
N ASP A 338 1.21 4.18 -4.75
CA ASP A 338 1.63 3.13 -3.81
C ASP A 338 1.64 3.53 -2.32
N LEU A 339 1.21 4.75 -1.97
CA LEU A 339 0.85 5.08 -0.58
C LEU A 339 -0.27 4.14 -0.14
N SER A 340 -0.05 3.42 0.95
CA SER A 340 -0.94 2.34 1.39
C SER A 340 -1.28 2.45 2.86
N PHE A 341 -2.41 1.87 3.24
CA PHE A 341 -2.87 1.85 4.62
C PHE A 341 -2.52 0.53 5.32
N THR A 342 -2.23 0.63 6.62
CA THR A 342 -2.50 -0.44 7.59
C THR A 342 -3.73 -0.05 8.40
N GLY A 343 -4.63 -1.00 8.67
CA GLY A 343 -5.95 -0.77 9.29
C GLY A 343 -7.07 -1.02 8.26
N ILE A 344 -6.95 -0.40 7.09
CA ILE A 344 -7.88 -0.60 5.95
C ILE A 344 -7.16 -1.15 4.71
N ASP A 345 -7.89 -1.84 3.83
CA ASP A 345 -7.40 -2.46 2.60
C ASP A 345 -7.34 -1.49 1.41
N TYR A 346 -6.62 -0.37 1.56
CA TYR A 346 -6.48 0.65 0.53
C TYR A 346 -5.03 0.93 0.11
N THR A 347 -4.81 1.10 -1.18
CA THR A 347 -3.56 1.56 -1.78
C THR A 347 -3.88 2.48 -2.94
N PHE A 348 -3.26 3.66 -2.97
CA PHE A 348 -3.49 4.64 -4.02
C PHE A 348 -2.95 4.14 -5.37
N PRO A 349 -3.75 4.22 -6.45
CA PRO A 349 -3.32 3.76 -7.76
C PRO A 349 -2.27 4.70 -8.37
N LEU A 350 -1.51 4.15 -9.31
CA LEU A 350 -0.50 4.86 -10.10
C LEU A 350 -1.04 6.17 -10.70
N GLY A 351 -0.28 7.24 -10.46
CA GLY A 351 -0.56 8.58 -10.98
C GLY A 351 -1.55 9.39 -10.15
N THR A 352 -1.94 8.91 -8.96
CA THR A 352 -2.73 9.72 -8.03
C THR A 352 -1.86 10.80 -7.43
N THR A 353 -2.26 12.07 -7.57
CA THR A 353 -1.51 13.21 -7.03
C THR A 353 -2.40 14.08 -6.14
N LEU A 354 -1.81 14.75 -5.16
CA LEU A 354 -2.50 15.68 -4.27
C LEU A 354 -1.82 17.05 -4.30
N ALA A 355 -2.50 18.07 -4.80
CA ALA A 355 -1.94 19.42 -4.88
C ALA A 355 -1.75 20.06 -3.49
N ALA A 356 -0.92 21.09 -3.41
CA ALA A 356 -0.61 21.80 -2.18
C ALA A 356 -1.88 22.25 -1.42
N GLY A 357 -1.95 21.93 -0.12
CA GLY A 357 -3.09 22.25 0.74
C GLY A 357 -4.39 21.50 0.44
N GLN A 358 -4.43 20.66 -0.59
CA GLN A 358 -5.63 19.89 -0.94
C GLN A 358 -5.80 18.68 -0.01
N ARG A 359 -7.06 18.25 0.08
CA ARG A 359 -7.49 17.06 0.81
C ARG A 359 -7.97 15.99 -0.14
N ILE A 360 -7.91 14.74 0.28
CA ILE A 360 -8.46 13.59 -0.44
C ILE A 360 -9.12 12.62 0.53
N VAL A 361 -10.32 12.16 0.19
CA VAL A 361 -11.14 11.30 1.05
C VAL A 361 -11.13 9.87 0.50
N VAL A 362 -10.67 8.93 1.32
CA VAL A 362 -10.71 7.50 1.05
C VAL A 362 -11.96 6.96 1.75
N VAL A 363 -12.87 6.32 1.00
CA VAL A 363 -14.18 5.90 1.50
C VAL A 363 -14.36 4.38 1.43
N LYS A 364 -15.17 3.82 2.33
CA LYS A 364 -15.46 2.38 2.35
C LYS A 364 -16.34 1.94 1.18
N ASN A 365 -17.35 2.75 0.87
CA ASN A 365 -18.36 2.48 -0.16
C ASN A 365 -18.78 3.80 -0.80
N GLN A 366 -18.37 4.06 -2.04
CA GLN A 366 -18.62 5.31 -2.75
C GLN A 366 -20.11 5.54 -3.02
N ILE A 367 -20.90 4.47 -3.19
CA ILE A 367 -22.35 4.59 -3.42
C ILE A 367 -23.04 5.06 -2.14
N ALA A 368 -22.77 4.41 -1.01
CA ALA A 368 -23.35 4.80 0.29
C ALA A 368 -22.88 6.20 0.69
N PHE A 369 -21.59 6.49 0.52
CA PHE A 369 -21.03 7.82 0.74
C PHE A 369 -21.72 8.88 -0.14
N GLY A 370 -21.95 8.59 -1.42
CA GLY A 370 -22.65 9.49 -2.35
C GLY A 370 -24.13 9.73 -2.03
N VAL A 371 -24.75 8.86 -1.23
CA VAL A 371 -26.11 9.08 -0.68
C VAL A 371 -26.06 9.94 0.57
N ALA A 372 -25.05 9.75 1.42
CA ALA A 372 -24.90 10.48 2.67
C ALA A 372 -24.34 11.91 2.49
N TYR A 373 -23.50 12.13 1.49
CA TYR A 373 -22.75 13.38 1.31
C TYR A 373 -22.99 14.05 -0.05
N PRO A 374 -22.98 15.39 -0.13
CA PRO A 374 -23.01 16.12 -1.39
C PRO A 374 -21.63 16.08 -2.07
N THR A 375 -21.38 15.05 -2.89
CA THR A 375 -20.04 14.76 -3.44
C THR A 375 -19.56 15.69 -4.56
N ALA A 376 -20.39 16.62 -5.01
CA ALA A 376 -20.03 17.55 -6.08
C ALA A 376 -18.85 18.45 -5.65
N GLY A 377 -17.69 18.26 -6.27
CA GLY A 377 -16.46 19.00 -5.96
C GLY A 377 -15.61 18.41 -4.84
N MET A 378 -16.04 17.30 -4.22
CA MET A 378 -15.19 16.56 -3.27
C MET A 378 -14.11 15.77 -4.02
N ASN A 379 -12.89 15.80 -3.50
CA ASN A 379 -11.81 14.97 -4.00
C ASN A 379 -11.88 13.58 -3.34
N ILE A 380 -12.62 12.67 -3.96
CA ILE A 380 -12.77 11.28 -3.49
C ILE A 380 -11.72 10.42 -4.18
N ALA A 381 -10.99 9.63 -3.40
CA ALA A 381 -9.95 8.75 -3.91
C ALA A 381 -10.53 7.66 -4.86
N PRO A 382 -9.82 7.25 -5.92
CA PRO A 382 -10.29 6.17 -6.79
C PRO A 382 -10.35 4.84 -6.03
N GLY A 383 -11.45 4.11 -6.13
CA GLY A 383 -11.64 2.84 -5.41
C GLY A 383 -12.12 3.02 -3.97
N GLU A 384 -12.09 1.92 -3.22
CA GLU A 384 -12.75 1.76 -1.92
C GLU A 384 -11.94 0.80 -1.03
N PHE A 385 -12.02 0.95 0.29
CA PHE A 385 -11.58 -0.10 1.25
C PHE A 385 -12.72 -1.09 1.57
N ALA A 386 -13.27 -1.71 0.52
CA ALA A 386 -14.56 -2.41 0.59
C ALA A 386 -14.55 -3.69 1.45
N SER A 387 -13.38 -4.29 1.71
CA SER A 387 -13.29 -5.58 2.44
C SER A 387 -12.96 -5.42 3.92
N THR A 388 -12.67 -4.20 4.37
CA THR A 388 -12.29 -3.87 5.75
C THR A 388 -13.19 -2.77 6.32
N SER A 389 -13.18 -2.59 7.63
CA SER A 389 -13.84 -1.49 8.36
C SER A 389 -12.83 -0.87 9.29
N LEU A 390 -13.10 0.38 9.70
CA LEU A 390 -12.41 0.95 10.84
C LEU A 390 -12.94 0.29 12.12
N ASP A 391 -12.13 0.16 13.17
CA ASP A 391 -12.60 -0.37 14.45
C ASP A 391 -13.29 0.74 15.27
N ASN A 392 -14.58 0.54 15.57
CA ASN A 392 -15.38 1.48 16.36
C ASN A 392 -14.82 1.70 17.79
N THR A 393 -14.00 0.76 18.30
CA THR A 393 -13.37 0.85 19.63
C THR A 393 -11.92 1.36 19.60
N GLY A 394 -11.40 1.68 18.41
CA GLY A 394 -10.05 2.14 18.19
C GLY A 394 -9.11 1.06 17.65
N GLU A 395 -8.22 1.45 16.75
CA GLU A 395 -7.17 0.59 16.19
C GLU A 395 -5.90 1.37 15.85
N GLN A 396 -4.84 0.65 15.47
CA GLN A 396 -3.68 1.26 14.87
C GLN A 396 -3.91 1.49 13.37
N ILE A 397 -3.81 2.74 12.94
CA ILE A 397 -3.76 3.13 11.53
C ILE A 397 -2.33 3.53 11.16
N ALA A 398 -1.90 3.16 9.96
CA ALA A 398 -0.65 3.65 9.41
C ALA A 398 -0.77 3.99 7.92
N LEU A 399 -0.06 5.02 7.50
CA LEU A 399 0.24 5.33 6.11
C LEU A 399 1.66 4.86 5.81
N ILE A 400 1.82 4.02 4.80
CA ILE A 400 3.10 3.49 4.34
C ILE A 400 3.38 4.08 2.96
N ASP A 401 4.47 4.83 2.83
CA ASP A 401 4.87 5.48 1.58
C ASP A 401 5.30 4.46 0.51
N ALA A 402 5.56 4.97 -0.70
CA ALA A 402 5.99 4.17 -1.85
C ALA A 402 7.35 3.45 -1.66
N THR A 403 8.13 3.80 -0.62
CA THR A 403 9.39 3.13 -0.26
C THR A 403 9.20 2.02 0.77
N GLY A 404 8.02 1.91 1.37
CA GLY A 404 7.74 1.00 2.48
C GLY A 404 8.03 1.60 3.86
N THR A 405 8.19 2.92 3.97
CA THR A 405 8.45 3.63 5.24
C THR A 405 7.16 4.21 5.78
N ASP A 406 7.03 4.31 7.11
CA ASP A 406 5.88 4.96 7.74
C ASP A 406 5.88 6.46 7.42
N ALA A 407 4.86 6.91 6.68
CA ALA A 407 4.52 8.33 6.58
C ALA A 407 3.79 8.81 7.84
N GLN A 408 2.86 8.01 8.36
CA GLN A 408 2.18 8.25 9.64
C GLN A 408 1.85 6.92 10.31
N ARG A 409 1.90 6.85 11.64
CA ARG A 409 1.43 5.69 12.41
C ARG A 409 0.97 6.11 13.81
N PHE A 410 -0.26 5.80 14.16
CA PHE A 410 -0.79 6.06 15.49
C PHE A 410 -1.99 5.14 15.79
N THR A 411 -2.45 5.15 17.04
CA THR A 411 -3.65 4.44 17.47
C THR A 411 -4.66 5.44 17.96
N TYR A 412 -5.84 5.50 17.33
CA TYR A 412 -6.97 6.27 17.84
C TYR A 412 -7.80 5.43 18.82
N ASN A 413 -8.69 6.06 19.59
CA ASN A 413 -9.55 5.37 20.54
C ASN A 413 -10.90 6.07 20.71
N ASP A 414 -11.89 5.35 21.23
CA ASP A 414 -13.24 5.81 21.55
C ASP A 414 -13.37 6.33 22.99
N LYS A 415 -12.33 6.21 23.82
CA LYS A 415 -12.34 6.57 25.24
C LYS A 415 -11.35 7.69 25.57
N SER A 416 -11.69 8.45 26.61
CA SER A 416 -10.80 9.41 27.24
C SER A 416 -9.41 8.80 27.48
N PRO A 417 -8.32 9.48 27.09
CA PRO A 417 -8.24 10.89 26.71
C PRO A 417 -8.62 11.26 25.26
N TRP A 418 -9.08 10.34 24.42
CA TRP A 418 -9.58 10.70 23.07
C TRP A 418 -10.98 11.35 23.13
N PRO A 419 -11.34 12.20 22.15
CA PRO A 419 -12.71 12.68 22.00
C PRO A 419 -13.68 11.51 21.88
N THR A 420 -14.78 11.52 22.63
CA THR A 420 -15.73 10.39 22.67
C THR A 420 -16.92 10.55 21.73
N ALA A 421 -17.24 11.78 21.30
CA ALA A 421 -18.37 12.01 20.38
C ALA A 421 -18.19 11.44 18.95
N PRO A 422 -16.97 11.17 18.44
CA PRO A 422 -16.82 10.47 17.16
C PRO A 422 -17.18 8.97 17.19
N ASP A 423 -17.62 8.46 18.34
CA ASP A 423 -18.05 7.08 18.53
C ASP A 423 -19.58 6.93 18.36
N GLY A 424 -20.06 6.99 17.11
CA GLY A 424 -21.45 6.62 16.76
C GLY A 424 -22.49 7.73 16.93
N ASP A 425 -22.13 8.88 17.51
CA ASP A 425 -22.99 10.08 17.55
C ASP A 425 -22.99 10.86 16.22
N GLY A 426 -22.22 10.38 15.24
CA GLY A 426 -22.14 10.93 13.88
C GLY A 426 -21.07 11.99 13.68
N TYR A 427 -20.30 12.35 14.71
CA TYR A 427 -19.15 13.23 14.55
C TYR A 427 -17.94 12.45 14.00
N SER A 428 -17.02 13.15 13.36
CA SER A 428 -15.71 12.61 12.99
C SER A 428 -14.64 13.04 14.01
N LEU A 429 -13.51 12.34 13.99
CA LEU A 429 -12.31 12.67 14.74
C LEU A 429 -11.42 13.56 13.86
N VAL A 430 -11.23 14.81 14.24
CA VAL A 430 -10.55 15.86 13.47
C VAL A 430 -9.22 16.22 14.11
N LEU A 431 -8.14 16.26 13.32
CA LEU A 431 -6.83 16.73 13.76
C LEU A 431 -6.85 18.27 13.82
N ILE A 432 -6.49 18.84 14.97
CA ILE A 432 -6.47 20.29 15.20
C ILE A 432 -5.29 20.90 14.44
N ALA A 433 -5.57 21.89 13.59
CA ALA A 433 -4.54 22.60 12.81
C ALA A 433 -3.60 21.65 12.03
N PRO A 434 -4.13 20.80 11.12
CA PRO A 434 -3.36 19.75 10.46
C PRO A 434 -2.16 20.28 9.67
N GLY A 435 -2.25 21.52 9.15
CA GLY A 435 -1.16 22.18 8.44
C GLY A 435 0.11 22.43 9.27
N THR A 436 0.05 22.36 10.61
CA THR A 436 1.23 22.45 11.48
C THR A 436 1.86 21.09 11.78
N SER A 437 1.35 20.01 11.20
CA SER A 437 1.79 18.62 11.45
C SER A 437 1.88 18.25 12.94
N PRO A 438 0.82 18.46 13.74
CA PRO A 438 0.85 18.06 15.15
C PRO A 438 0.99 16.53 15.29
N ASP A 439 1.55 16.06 16.40
CA ASP A 439 1.75 14.63 16.67
C ASP A 439 0.41 13.89 16.80
N HIS A 440 0.11 13.00 15.85
CA HIS A 440 -1.12 12.19 15.80
C HIS A 440 -1.29 11.26 17.00
N THR A 441 -0.21 10.91 17.71
CA THR A 441 -0.27 10.03 18.89
C THR A 441 -0.80 10.72 20.14
N ILE A 442 -0.91 12.06 20.12
CA ILE A 442 -1.35 12.86 21.27
C ILE A 442 -2.85 13.16 21.15
N PRO A 443 -3.72 12.62 22.04
CA PRO A 443 -5.17 12.82 21.99
C PRO A 443 -5.60 14.29 22.06
N ALA A 444 -4.83 15.14 22.75
CA ALA A 444 -5.10 16.58 22.84
C ALA A 444 -4.95 17.35 21.52
N ASN A 445 -4.32 16.74 20.51
CA ASN A 445 -4.25 17.27 19.14
C ASN A 445 -5.48 16.91 18.31
N TRP A 446 -6.43 16.17 18.87
CA TRP A 446 -7.67 15.79 18.22
C TRP A 446 -8.87 16.42 18.91
N ARG A 447 -9.94 16.60 18.13
CA ARG A 447 -11.25 17.01 18.60
C ARG A 447 -12.33 16.31 17.79
N SER A 448 -13.58 16.43 18.23
CA SER A 448 -14.71 16.08 17.39
C SER A 448 -14.92 17.14 16.30
N SER A 449 -15.55 16.76 15.20
CA SER A 449 -16.11 17.74 14.27
C SER A 449 -17.13 18.65 14.96
N THR A 450 -17.30 19.86 14.44
CA THR A 450 -18.28 20.84 14.95
C THR A 450 -19.72 20.39 14.72
N LEU A 451 -19.96 19.57 13.69
CA LEU A 451 -21.28 19.04 13.32
C LEU A 451 -21.19 17.54 12.97
N PRO A 452 -22.31 16.78 13.13
CA PRO A 452 -22.42 15.43 12.61
C PRO A 452 -22.21 15.37 11.08
N GLY A 453 -21.59 14.30 10.59
CA GLY A 453 -21.15 14.10 9.22
C GLY A 453 -19.69 14.53 8.98
N GLY A 454 -19.08 15.30 9.89
CA GLY A 454 -17.72 15.80 9.68
C GLY A 454 -17.62 16.78 8.51
N SER A 455 -16.40 16.99 8.02
CA SER A 455 -16.09 17.92 6.93
C SER A 455 -15.28 17.30 5.78
N PRO A 456 -15.73 16.18 5.17
CA PRO A 456 -14.95 15.49 4.15
C PRO A 456 -14.61 16.40 2.96
N SER A 457 -13.34 16.36 2.55
CA SER A 457 -12.72 17.20 1.53
C SER A 457 -12.65 18.69 1.89
N GLY A 458 -12.81 19.05 3.17
CA GLY A 458 -12.95 20.43 3.65
C GLY A 458 -12.33 20.67 5.03
N THR A 459 -12.78 21.73 5.71
CA THR A 459 -12.43 22.00 7.10
C THR A 459 -13.61 22.67 7.79
N ASP A 460 -13.82 22.33 9.04
CA ASP A 460 -14.78 22.96 9.94
C ASP A 460 -14.11 23.93 10.93
N ALA A 461 -12.83 24.25 10.73
CA ALA A 461 -12.13 25.28 11.48
C ALA A 461 -12.61 26.68 11.08
N THR A 462 -12.79 27.55 12.07
CA THR A 462 -13.22 28.94 11.91
C THR A 462 -12.17 29.86 12.52
N PRO A 463 -11.15 30.32 11.76
CA PRO A 463 -10.11 31.18 12.31
C PRO A 463 -10.67 32.50 12.85
N PHE A 464 -10.07 33.00 13.93
CA PHE A 464 -10.40 34.29 14.50
C PHE A 464 -10.15 35.42 13.50
N THR A 465 -11.03 36.42 13.51
CA THR A 465 -10.84 37.66 12.74
C THR A 465 -11.29 38.85 13.59
N GLY A 466 -10.59 39.97 13.47
CA GLY A 466 -10.93 41.21 14.18
C GLY A 466 -9.90 41.61 15.21
N ASP A 467 -10.31 42.52 16.09
CA ASP A 467 -9.48 43.01 17.20
C ASP A 467 -9.70 42.08 18.41
N PRO A 468 -8.65 41.37 18.88
CA PRO A 468 -8.78 40.37 19.93
C PRO A 468 -9.19 40.94 21.29
N ASP A 469 -9.01 42.23 21.52
CA ASP A 469 -9.21 42.90 22.82
C ASP A 469 -10.58 43.58 22.95
N LEU A 470 -11.42 43.58 21.91
CA LEU A 470 -12.76 44.19 21.98
C LEU A 470 -13.69 43.40 22.88
N ASP A 471 -14.56 44.11 23.60
CA ASP A 471 -15.64 43.56 24.43
C ASP A 471 -16.92 44.29 24.01
N ASN A 472 -17.64 43.73 23.04
CA ASN A 472 -18.70 44.44 22.31
C ASN A 472 -20.02 44.49 23.10
N ASP A 473 -20.28 43.50 23.94
CA ASP A 473 -21.47 43.39 24.80
C ASP A 473 -21.19 43.85 26.23
N GLY A 474 -19.93 43.99 26.63
CA GLY A 474 -19.53 44.50 27.94
C GLY A 474 -19.64 43.45 29.04
N ASP A 475 -19.57 42.16 28.69
CA ASP A 475 -19.67 41.04 29.62
C ASP A 475 -18.33 40.71 30.32
N GLY A 476 -17.24 41.32 29.84
CA GLY A 476 -15.89 41.17 30.38
C GLY A 476 -15.04 40.09 29.69
N LEU A 477 -15.54 39.43 28.65
CA LEU A 477 -14.77 38.60 27.74
C LEU A 477 -14.33 39.40 26.52
N SER A 478 -13.03 39.35 26.22
CA SER A 478 -12.52 39.90 24.96
C SER A 478 -12.93 39.01 23.77
N ALA A 479 -13.09 39.57 22.58
CA ALA A 479 -13.52 38.87 21.37
C ALA A 479 -12.71 37.59 21.07
N PHE A 480 -11.42 37.58 21.40
CA PHE A 480 -10.62 36.37 21.26
C PHE A 480 -10.93 35.28 22.30
N LEU A 481 -11.27 35.65 23.53
CA LEU A 481 -11.76 34.71 24.54
C LEU A 481 -13.14 34.18 24.17
N GLU A 482 -14.00 35.02 23.60
CA GLU A 482 -15.30 34.58 23.10
C GLU A 482 -15.15 33.52 22.01
N HIS A 483 -14.30 33.80 21.02
CA HIS A 483 -13.93 32.86 19.96
C HIS A 483 -13.39 31.54 20.51
N ALA A 484 -12.47 31.62 21.48
CA ALA A 484 -11.86 30.45 22.09
C ALA A 484 -12.85 29.59 22.90
N LEU A 485 -13.78 30.21 23.63
CA LEU A 485 -14.71 29.52 24.52
C LEU A 485 -16.04 29.18 23.83
N GLY A 486 -16.33 29.78 22.67
CA GLY A 486 -17.55 29.58 21.90
C GLY A 486 -18.77 30.34 22.44
N SER A 487 -18.56 31.54 23.01
CA SER A 487 -19.64 32.46 23.35
C SER A 487 -20.11 33.25 22.11
N ILE A 488 -21.28 33.89 22.20
CA ILE A 488 -21.83 34.69 21.11
C ILE A 488 -21.45 36.15 21.31
N ASN A 489 -20.54 36.65 20.46
CA ASN A 489 -20.17 38.06 20.44
C ASN A 489 -21.38 38.98 20.21
N GLY A 490 -21.64 39.88 21.16
CA GLY A 490 -22.73 40.85 21.10
C GLY A 490 -24.04 40.35 21.71
N ASP A 491 -24.04 39.23 22.42
CA ASP A 491 -25.15 38.84 23.28
C ASP A 491 -25.00 39.54 24.65
N ALA A 492 -26.08 40.14 25.16
CA ALA A 492 -26.03 40.93 26.39
C ALA A 492 -26.30 40.08 27.65
N GLU A 493 -26.28 38.75 27.53
CA GLU A 493 -26.54 37.84 28.65
C GLU A 493 -25.21 37.51 29.37
N ASN A 494 -25.29 36.91 30.56
CA ASN A 494 -24.05 36.42 31.20
C ASN A 494 -23.57 35.22 30.41
N SER A 495 -22.41 35.27 29.76
CA SER A 495 -21.75 34.13 29.11
C SER A 495 -21.59 32.95 30.08
N PRO A 496 -22.45 31.90 30.07
CA PRO A 496 -22.35 30.77 31.01
C PRO A 496 -21.09 29.91 30.78
N GLU A 497 -20.36 30.15 29.69
CA GLU A 497 -19.08 29.57 29.31
C GLU A 497 -17.85 30.18 30.00
N SER A 498 -18.01 31.34 30.65
CA SER A 498 -16.92 31.99 31.39
C SER A 498 -16.54 31.27 32.70
N TYR A 499 -17.37 30.32 33.16
CA TYR A 499 -17.15 29.59 34.41
C TYR A 499 -16.21 28.40 34.23
N MET A 500 -14.93 28.63 34.46
CA MET A 500 -13.96 27.56 34.62
C MET A 500 -14.17 26.85 35.97
N THR A 501 -14.17 25.52 35.97
CA THR A 501 -14.25 24.73 37.19
C THR A 501 -12.87 24.26 37.60
N VAL A 502 -12.44 24.63 38.81
CA VAL A 502 -11.23 24.11 39.45
C VAL A 502 -11.64 23.10 40.52
N GLY A 503 -11.09 21.89 40.45
CA GLY A 503 -11.42 20.80 41.36
C GLY A 503 -10.24 19.89 41.62
N SER A 504 -10.53 18.68 42.08
CA SER A 504 -9.57 17.60 42.20
C SER A 504 -10.11 16.30 41.62
N GLY A 505 -9.23 15.41 41.20
CA GLY A 505 -9.59 14.09 40.69
C GLY A 505 -8.57 13.04 41.06
N SER A 506 -9.01 11.79 41.21
CA SER A 506 -8.15 10.63 41.47
C SER A 506 -7.74 9.98 40.17
N PHE A 507 -6.44 9.84 39.93
CA PHE A 507 -5.88 9.35 38.68
C PHE A 507 -4.71 8.39 38.96
N ASP A 508 -4.46 7.46 38.04
CA ASP A 508 -3.32 6.53 38.10
C ASP A 508 -2.00 7.31 38.24
N ASN A 509 -1.18 6.86 39.17
CA ASN A 509 0.13 7.42 39.48
C ASN A 509 1.30 6.71 38.79
N GLY A 510 1.03 5.68 37.99
CA GLY A 510 2.03 4.88 37.29
C GLY A 510 2.82 3.92 38.18
N ALA A 511 2.48 3.85 39.48
CA ALA A 511 3.06 2.95 40.47
C ALA A 511 2.08 1.88 40.96
N GLY A 512 0.96 1.69 40.24
CA GLY A 512 -0.07 0.70 40.58
C GLY A 512 -1.07 1.18 41.65
N GLY A 513 -1.25 2.50 41.78
CA GLY A 513 -2.25 3.12 42.64
C GLY A 513 -2.76 4.44 42.03
N ASN A 514 -3.58 5.16 42.78
CA ASN A 514 -4.10 6.46 42.35
C ASN A 514 -3.72 7.55 43.35
N ASP A 515 -3.35 8.72 42.85
CA ASP A 515 -3.17 9.93 43.66
C ASP A 515 -4.19 11.00 43.25
N GLU A 516 -4.33 12.03 44.08
CA GLU A 516 -5.24 13.15 43.81
C GLU A 516 -4.49 14.29 43.12
N TYR A 517 -5.04 14.81 42.03
CA TYR A 517 -4.46 15.88 41.22
C TYR A 517 -5.44 17.05 41.10
N LEU A 518 -4.92 18.27 40.99
CA LEU A 518 -5.73 19.44 40.68
C LEU A 518 -6.31 19.28 39.27
N THR A 519 -7.61 19.55 39.10
CA THR A 519 -8.26 19.55 37.79
C THR A 519 -8.75 20.94 37.42
N MET A 520 -8.72 21.24 36.13
CA MET A 520 -9.32 22.43 35.56
C MET A 520 -10.15 22.01 34.35
N THR A 521 -11.45 22.31 34.41
CA THR A 521 -12.40 22.09 33.32
C THR A 521 -12.89 23.42 32.79
N PHE A 522 -12.86 23.58 31.46
CA PHE A 522 -13.33 24.79 30.78
C PHE A 522 -13.95 24.44 29.42
N ARG A 523 -14.79 25.33 28.91
CA ARG A 523 -15.40 25.18 27.58
C ARG A 523 -14.38 25.54 26.50
N ARG A 524 -14.38 24.81 25.38
CA ARG A 524 -13.59 25.08 24.18
C ARG A 524 -14.51 25.09 22.97
N ASN A 525 -14.36 26.10 22.11
CA ASN A 525 -14.95 26.10 20.77
C ASN A 525 -14.23 25.05 19.89
N LEU A 526 -14.99 24.11 19.33
CA LEU A 526 -14.42 23.06 18.47
C LEU A 526 -13.81 23.65 17.20
N GLY A 527 -14.40 24.70 16.61
CA GLY A 527 -13.89 25.31 15.38
C GLY A 527 -12.63 26.17 15.56
N ALA A 528 -12.24 26.49 16.79
CA ALA A 528 -11.14 27.41 17.10
C ALA A 528 -9.76 26.72 17.10
N ASP A 529 -9.39 26.09 15.98
CA ASP A 529 -8.11 25.37 15.83
C ASP A 529 -6.88 26.30 15.92
N ASP A 530 -7.08 27.60 15.71
CA ASP A 530 -6.12 28.68 15.86
C ASP A 530 -5.89 29.11 17.31
N VAL A 531 -6.47 28.41 18.30
CA VAL A 531 -6.33 28.71 19.72
C VAL A 531 -5.45 27.68 20.45
N LEU A 532 -4.62 28.19 21.36
CA LEU A 532 -3.85 27.43 22.36
C LEU A 532 -4.32 27.76 23.77
N PHE A 533 -4.62 26.72 24.53
CA PHE A 533 -4.97 26.80 25.95
C PHE A 533 -3.80 26.36 26.82
N SER A 534 -3.53 27.10 27.88
CA SER A 534 -2.53 26.72 28.89
C SER A 534 -2.99 27.09 30.28
N VAL A 535 -2.83 26.18 31.25
CA VAL A 535 -3.12 26.46 32.65
C VAL A 535 -1.88 27.05 33.31
N GLN A 536 -2.04 28.20 33.94
CA GLN A 536 -0.96 28.92 34.62
C GLN A 536 -1.26 29.12 36.09
N VAL A 537 -0.20 29.12 36.89
CA VAL A 537 -0.24 29.43 38.32
C VAL A 537 0.62 30.64 38.65
N SER A 538 0.29 31.29 39.77
CA SER A 538 1.05 32.41 40.30
C SER A 538 0.97 32.48 41.83
N PRO A 539 2.07 32.75 42.54
CA PRO A 539 2.03 32.97 43.98
C PRO A 539 1.52 34.38 44.35
N ASN A 540 1.49 35.34 43.40
CA ASN A 540 1.31 36.76 43.70
C ASN A 540 0.54 37.57 42.62
N LEU A 541 -0.11 36.92 41.66
CA LEU A 541 -0.84 37.52 40.52
C LEU A 541 0.02 38.31 39.51
N SER A 542 1.34 38.39 39.69
CA SER A 542 2.26 39.11 38.80
C SER A 542 3.20 38.19 38.03
N ALA A 543 3.80 37.22 38.70
CA ALA A 543 4.67 36.21 38.08
C ALA A 543 3.85 34.97 37.76
N TRP A 544 3.62 34.70 36.48
CA TRP A 544 2.83 33.56 36.00
C TRP A 544 3.73 32.52 35.35
N THR A 545 3.54 31.26 35.73
CA THR A 545 4.24 30.10 35.16
C THR A 545 3.24 29.03 34.76
N SER A 546 3.61 28.12 33.86
CA SER A 546 2.76 26.97 33.56
C SER A 546 2.61 26.07 34.79
N LEU A 547 1.40 25.54 35.01
CA LEU A 547 1.15 24.54 36.05
C LEU A 547 1.81 23.18 35.71
N GLY A 548 2.07 22.90 34.44
CA GLY A 548 2.33 21.54 33.97
C GLY A 548 1.05 20.71 34.02
N THR A 549 0.51 20.34 32.87
CA THR A 549 -0.80 19.67 32.80
C THR A 549 -0.78 18.46 31.88
N GLN A 550 -1.70 17.53 32.14
CA GLN A 550 -2.05 16.43 31.25
C GLN A 550 -3.52 16.53 30.83
N TYR A 551 -3.77 16.25 29.56
CA TYR A 551 -5.12 16.15 29.01
C TYR A 551 -5.84 14.94 29.61
N VAL A 552 -7.06 15.14 30.09
CA VAL A 552 -7.86 14.07 30.74
C VAL A 552 -9.00 13.64 29.83
N SER A 553 -9.81 14.58 29.36
CA SER A 553 -10.99 14.30 28.54
C SER A 553 -11.47 15.54 27.81
N SER A 554 -12.20 15.31 26.72
CA SER A 554 -13.17 16.25 26.17
C SER A 554 -14.55 15.61 26.14
N VAL A 555 -15.57 16.41 26.45
CA VAL A 555 -16.97 16.00 26.39
C VAL A 555 -17.74 17.01 25.55
N SER A 556 -18.30 16.58 24.43
CA SER A 556 -19.10 17.44 23.55
C SER A 556 -20.32 18.01 24.30
N ASN A 557 -20.61 19.28 24.06
CA ASN A 557 -21.84 19.95 24.52
C ASN A 557 -22.97 19.89 23.48
N ASN A 558 -22.71 19.30 22.30
CA ASN A 558 -23.65 19.21 21.16
C ASN A 558 -24.12 20.57 20.61
N ASP A 559 -23.27 21.59 20.72
CA ASP A 559 -23.57 22.97 20.30
C ASP A 559 -22.38 23.64 19.55
N GLY A 560 -21.44 22.84 19.04
CA GLY A 560 -20.19 23.32 18.44
C GLY A 560 -19.07 23.58 19.46
N THR A 561 -19.30 23.27 20.74
CA THR A 561 -18.29 23.36 21.80
C THR A 561 -18.17 22.06 22.58
N GLU A 562 -17.14 21.98 23.43
CA GLU A 562 -16.93 20.88 24.36
C GLU A 562 -16.37 21.37 25.69
N ASN A 563 -16.56 20.59 26.74
CA ASN A 563 -15.88 20.78 28.02
C ASN A 563 -14.60 19.95 28.06
N VAL A 564 -13.46 20.63 28.18
CA VAL A 564 -12.13 20.00 28.24
C VAL A 564 -11.64 20.00 29.67
N THR A 565 -11.13 18.86 30.12
CA THR A 565 -10.53 18.72 31.45
C THR A 565 -9.03 18.45 31.35
N TYR A 566 -8.25 19.25 32.08
CA TYR A 566 -6.83 19.02 32.32
C TYR A 566 -6.60 18.71 33.80
N ARG A 567 -5.60 17.88 34.10
CA ARG A 567 -5.07 17.72 35.47
C ARG A 567 -3.65 18.26 35.58
N SER A 568 -3.23 18.68 36.78
CA SER A 568 -1.82 18.98 37.07
C SER A 568 -0.94 17.73 36.90
N THR A 569 0.33 17.92 36.53
CA THR A 569 1.34 16.85 36.58
C THR A 569 1.87 16.60 37.99
N THR A 570 1.59 17.52 38.93
CA THR A 570 1.97 17.43 40.33
C THR A 570 0.77 17.04 41.17
N GLU A 571 0.95 16.07 42.07
CA GLU A 571 -0.06 15.67 43.06
C GLU A 571 -0.54 16.87 43.87
N LEU A 572 -1.85 16.97 44.08
CA LEU A 572 -2.52 18.08 44.75
C LEU A 572 -1.92 18.40 46.12
N GLY A 573 -1.58 17.38 46.91
CA GLY A 573 -0.97 17.57 48.25
C GLY A 573 0.40 18.25 48.22
N SER A 574 1.07 18.25 47.07
CA SER A 574 2.35 18.89 46.83
C SER A 574 2.24 20.23 46.10
N VAL A 575 1.05 20.60 45.62
CA VAL A 575 0.81 21.88 44.94
C VAL A 575 0.76 23.01 45.98
N PRO A 576 1.63 24.03 45.90
CA PRO A 576 1.57 25.18 46.79
C PRO A 576 0.25 25.94 46.66
N ARG A 577 -0.12 26.70 47.69
CA ARG A 577 -1.28 27.60 47.59
C ARG A 577 -0.96 28.75 46.64
N GLU A 578 -1.55 28.70 45.45
CA GLU A 578 -1.31 29.66 44.37
C GLU A 578 -2.65 30.12 43.74
N PHE A 579 -2.58 31.22 42.99
CA PHE A 579 -3.62 31.63 42.06
C PHE A 579 -3.49 30.83 40.78
N ILE A 580 -4.62 30.53 40.13
CA ILE A 580 -4.66 29.77 38.88
C ILE A 580 -5.47 30.53 37.83
N ARG A 581 -5.06 30.43 36.56
CA ARG A 581 -5.80 30.97 35.42
C ARG A 581 -5.67 30.07 34.20
N LEU A 582 -6.62 30.18 33.29
CA LEU A 582 -6.47 29.73 31.91
C LEU A 582 -5.88 30.90 31.11
N ARG A 583 -4.81 30.62 30.38
CA ARG A 583 -4.25 31.53 29.39
C ARG A 583 -4.62 30.99 28.02
N VAL A 584 -5.27 31.85 27.24
CA VAL A 584 -5.60 31.64 25.84
C VAL A 584 -4.62 32.45 25.00
N SER A 585 -4.11 31.87 23.92
CA SER A 585 -3.23 32.55 22.97
C SER A 585 -3.45 32.00 21.57
N GLU A 586 -3.14 32.80 20.56
CA GLU A 586 -3.15 32.37 19.15
C GLU A 586 -2.10 31.27 18.91
N ARG A 587 -2.47 30.30 18.06
CA ARG A 587 -1.57 29.29 17.53
C ARG A 587 -0.77 29.93 16.38
N PRO A 588 0.57 29.89 16.45
CA PRO A 588 1.43 30.57 15.48
C PRO A 588 1.40 29.96 14.08
#